data_AF-A0A537KW93-F1
#
_entry.id   AF-A0A537KW93-F1
#
_cell.length_a   1.000
_cell.length_b   1.000
_cell.length_c   1.000
_cell.angle_alpha   90.00
_cell.angle_beta   90.00
_cell.angle_gamma   90.00
#
_symmetry.space_group_name_H-M   'P 1'
#
loop_
_entity.id
_entity.type
_entity.pdbx_description
1 polymer ?
#
loop_
_entity_poly.entity_id
_entity_poly.type
_entity_poly.pdbx_seq_one_letter_code
_entity_poly.pdbx_strand_id
1 'polypeptide(L)'
;MLKAAPHDIEAEGNDAKLLDELRKLRRLHRDSQQHPHAMKLTTGQRIADTVAATMGSWRFIIIQSVFLAIWIVLNITAYVQQWDPYPFILLNLALSFQAAYAAPFIMMSQNRQQDIDRKSAEHDYQVNVKAELEIELLHQKIDALREAEILQLTKAVNALATQLSAR
;
A
#
# COMPACT_ATOMS: atom_id res chain seq x y z
N MET A 1 15.33 51.07 -8.51
CA MET A 1 15.75 49.84 -9.21
C MET A 1 16.95 49.27 -8.49
N LEU A 2 16.75 48.37 -7.53
CA LEU A 2 17.82 47.71 -6.79
C LEU A 2 18.20 46.45 -7.58
N LYS A 3 19.41 46.42 -8.14
CA LYS A 3 19.95 45.27 -8.88
C LYS A 3 20.38 44.23 -7.84
N ALA A 4 19.62 43.13 -7.74
CA ALA A 4 19.99 41.98 -6.90
C ALA A 4 21.44 41.55 -7.24
N ALA A 5 22.25 41.31 -6.22
CA ALA A 5 23.66 40.98 -6.40
C ALA A 5 23.79 39.60 -7.08
N PRO A 6 24.79 39.39 -7.95
CA PRO A 6 24.94 38.14 -8.70
C PRO A 6 25.14 36.90 -7.81
N HIS A 7 25.57 37.08 -6.55
CA HIS A 7 25.71 35.99 -5.57
C HIS A 7 24.37 35.46 -5.03
N ASP A 8 23.31 36.29 -5.02
CA ASP A 8 22.01 35.90 -4.45
C ASP A 8 21.23 35.00 -5.43
N ILE A 9 21.45 35.19 -6.74
CA ILE A 9 20.76 34.45 -7.81
C ILE A 9 21.33 33.02 -7.98
N GLU A 10 22.62 32.82 -7.74
CA GLU A 10 23.24 31.48 -7.77
C GLU A 10 22.88 30.64 -6.55
N ALA A 11 22.75 31.26 -5.37
CA ALA A 11 22.34 30.59 -4.14
C ALA A 11 20.89 30.07 -4.24
N GLU A 12 19.96 30.89 -4.73
CA GLU A 12 18.56 30.48 -4.98
C GLU A 12 18.46 29.31 -5.99
N GLY A 13 19.28 29.33 -7.04
CA GLY A 13 19.30 28.29 -8.07
C GLY A 13 19.84 26.95 -7.56
N ASN A 14 20.75 26.95 -6.59
CA ASN A 14 21.35 25.75 -6.02
C ASN A 14 20.42 25.10 -4.97
N ASP A 15 19.76 25.91 -4.15
CA ASP A 15 18.78 25.44 -3.16
C ASP A 15 17.55 24.81 -3.82
N ALA A 16 17.06 25.39 -4.92
CA ALA A 16 15.95 24.82 -5.68
C ALA A 16 16.28 23.44 -6.26
N LYS A 17 17.52 23.22 -6.73
CA LYS A 17 17.99 21.93 -7.24
C LYS A 17 18.13 20.90 -6.12
N LEU A 18 18.71 21.30 -4.99
CA LEU A 18 18.89 20.45 -3.81
C LEU A 18 17.54 19.98 -3.26
N LEU A 19 16.54 20.88 -3.22
CA LEU A 19 15.17 20.55 -2.83
C LEU A 19 14.50 19.55 -3.78
N ASP A 20 14.70 19.67 -5.10
CA ASP A 20 14.17 18.69 -6.06
C ASP A 20 14.84 17.31 -5.88
N GLU A 21 16.13 17.30 -5.63
CA GLU A 21 16.90 16.07 -5.37
C GLU A 21 16.45 15.39 -4.08
N LEU A 22 16.25 16.14 -2.98
CA LEU A 22 15.69 15.62 -1.74
C LEU A 22 14.26 15.10 -1.91
N ARG A 23 13.43 15.76 -2.74
CA ARG A 23 12.09 15.25 -3.08
C ARG A 23 12.17 13.94 -3.85
N LYS A 24 13.09 13.81 -4.81
CA LYS A 24 13.34 12.56 -5.53
C LYS A 24 13.80 11.46 -4.59
N LEU A 25 14.78 11.74 -3.73
CA LEU A 25 15.28 10.78 -2.74
C LEU A 25 14.19 10.34 -1.75
N ARG A 26 13.32 11.27 -1.31
CA ARG A 26 12.16 10.95 -0.46
C ARG A 26 11.14 10.07 -1.19
N ARG A 27 10.87 10.34 -2.48
CA ARG A 27 9.99 9.49 -3.29
C ARG A 27 10.56 8.08 -3.45
N LEU A 28 11.85 7.97 -3.74
CA LEU A 28 12.56 6.69 -3.83
C LEU A 28 12.55 5.92 -2.49
N HIS A 29 12.76 6.61 -1.37
CA HIS A 29 12.66 5.99 -0.05
C HIS A 29 11.23 5.53 0.28
N ARG A 30 10.21 6.32 -0.08
CA ARG A 30 8.80 5.95 0.13
C ARG A 30 8.42 4.73 -0.68
N ASP A 31 8.85 4.67 -1.94
CA ASP A 31 8.60 3.55 -2.85
C ASP A 31 9.35 2.28 -2.38
N SER A 32 10.59 2.43 -1.92
CA SER A 32 11.37 1.33 -1.33
C SER A 32 10.79 0.82 -0.02
N GLN A 33 10.08 1.66 0.75
CA GLN A 33 9.43 1.27 2.01
C GLN A 33 8.08 0.58 1.78
N GLN A 34 7.35 0.93 0.72
CA GLN A 34 6.08 0.28 0.34
C GLN A 34 6.23 -1.16 -0.13
N HIS A 35 7.47 -1.61 -0.42
CA HIS A 35 7.80 -3.00 -0.63
C HIS A 35 8.55 -3.55 0.59
N PRO A 36 7.88 -3.74 1.75
CA PRO A 36 8.50 -4.39 2.89
C PRO A 36 8.95 -5.77 2.42
N HIS A 37 10.25 -6.03 2.60
CA HIS A 37 10.98 -7.25 2.28
C HIS A 37 10.08 -8.40 1.83
N ALA A 38 10.20 -8.77 0.55
CA ALA A 38 9.69 -10.04 0.04
C ALA A 38 10.28 -11.15 0.91
N MET A 39 9.56 -11.49 1.99
CA MET A 39 9.88 -12.57 2.89
C MET A 39 10.04 -13.78 1.99
N LYS A 40 11.21 -14.42 2.03
CA LYS A 40 11.51 -15.57 1.17
C LYS A 40 10.35 -16.56 1.30
N LEU A 41 9.47 -16.56 0.30
CA LEU A 41 8.23 -17.33 0.34
C LEU A 41 8.65 -18.78 0.45
N THR A 42 8.19 -19.47 1.49
CA THR A 42 8.41 -20.91 1.58
C THR A 42 7.69 -21.56 0.39
N THR A 43 8.20 -22.71 -0.06
CA THR A 43 7.64 -23.39 -1.24
C THR A 43 6.14 -23.67 -1.07
N GLY A 44 5.71 -23.98 0.16
CA GLY A 44 4.28 -24.16 0.50
C GLY A 44 3.46 -22.89 0.36
N GLN A 45 4.00 -21.73 0.76
CA GLN A 45 3.31 -20.45 0.58
C GLN A 45 3.16 -20.10 -0.90
N ARG A 46 4.20 -20.32 -1.73
CA ARG A 46 4.10 -20.07 -3.19
C ARG A 46 3.03 -20.94 -3.85
N ILE A 47 2.93 -22.20 -3.45
CA ILE A 47 1.91 -23.13 -3.97
C ILE A 47 0.52 -22.67 -3.51
N ALA A 48 0.34 -22.34 -2.22
CA ALA A 48 -0.93 -21.85 -1.70
C ALA A 48 -1.40 -20.58 -2.44
N ASP A 49 -0.50 -19.64 -2.71
CA ASP A 49 -0.82 -18.41 -3.45
C ASP A 49 -1.25 -18.68 -4.88
N THR A 50 -0.53 -19.59 -5.55
CA THR A 50 -0.83 -19.97 -6.92
C THR A 50 -2.18 -20.71 -6.99
N VAL A 51 -2.46 -21.59 -6.04
CA VAL A 51 -3.72 -22.31 -5.94
C VAL A 51 -4.87 -21.37 -5.60
N ALA A 52 -4.67 -20.41 -4.69
CA ALA A 52 -5.70 -19.44 -4.34
C ALA A 52 -6.00 -18.46 -5.49
N ALA A 53 -4.96 -17.98 -6.18
CA ALA A 53 -5.11 -17.13 -7.36
C ALA A 53 -5.82 -17.86 -8.51
N THR A 54 -5.60 -19.17 -8.65
CA THR A 54 -6.29 -19.98 -9.68
C THR A 54 -7.73 -20.31 -9.27
N MET A 55 -8.00 -20.68 -8.01
CA MET A 55 -9.37 -20.93 -7.53
C MET A 55 -10.26 -19.69 -7.53
N GLY A 56 -9.71 -18.49 -7.36
CA GLY A 56 -10.46 -17.23 -7.43
C GLY A 56 -10.76 -16.72 -8.85
N SER A 57 -10.28 -17.41 -9.91
CA SER A 57 -10.42 -16.94 -11.29
C SER A 57 -11.67 -17.47 -11.98
N TRP A 58 -12.39 -16.59 -12.69
CA TRP A 58 -13.49 -16.97 -13.59
C TRP A 58 -13.09 -18.04 -14.62
N ARG A 59 -11.81 -18.07 -15.03
CA ARG A 59 -11.31 -19.07 -15.99
C ARG A 59 -11.30 -20.48 -15.40
N PHE A 60 -11.03 -20.62 -14.11
CA PHE A 60 -11.02 -21.92 -13.43
C PHE A 60 -12.42 -22.54 -13.38
N ILE A 61 -13.42 -21.75 -13.01
CA ILE A 61 -14.83 -22.18 -12.95
C ILE A 61 -15.30 -22.68 -14.32
N ILE A 62 -14.95 -21.97 -15.40
CA ILE A 62 -15.32 -22.35 -16.76
C ILE A 62 -14.66 -23.69 -17.16
N ILE A 63 -13.35 -23.83 -16.94
CA ILE A 63 -12.61 -25.07 -17.27
C ILE A 63 -13.19 -26.26 -16.49
N GLN A 64 -13.44 -26.08 -15.19
CA GLN A 64 -14.00 -27.12 -14.33
C GLN A 64 -15.41 -27.53 -14.79
N SER A 65 -16.24 -26.55 -15.15
CA SER A 65 -17.61 -26.79 -15.63
C SER A 65 -17.62 -27.53 -16.97
N VAL A 66 -16.72 -27.17 -17.89
CA VAL A 66 -16.53 -27.87 -19.17
C VAL A 66 -16.04 -29.30 -18.94
N PHE A 67 -15.09 -29.51 -18.03
CA PHE A 67 -14.61 -30.85 -17.68
C PHE A 67 -15.74 -31.73 -17.12
N LEU A 68 -16.54 -31.21 -16.19
CA LEU A 68 -17.74 -31.86 -15.66
C LEU A 68 -18.74 -32.22 -16.75
N ALA A 69 -19.04 -31.28 -17.65
CA ALA A 69 -19.96 -31.50 -18.76
C ALA A 69 -19.45 -32.60 -19.71
N ILE A 70 -18.15 -32.57 -20.07
CA ILE A 70 -17.51 -33.59 -20.91
C ILE A 70 -17.57 -34.96 -20.23
N TRP A 71 -17.29 -35.03 -18.93
CA TRP A 71 -17.35 -36.27 -18.16
C TRP A 71 -18.75 -36.89 -18.15
N ILE A 72 -19.78 -36.07 -17.89
CA ILE A 72 -21.18 -36.50 -17.91
C ILE A 72 -21.57 -36.97 -19.32
N VAL A 73 -21.22 -36.23 -20.37
CA VAL A 73 -21.53 -36.60 -21.76
C VAL A 73 -20.84 -37.90 -22.17
N LEU A 74 -19.56 -38.09 -21.84
CA LEU A 74 -18.83 -39.34 -22.11
C LEU A 74 -19.46 -40.53 -21.38
N ASN A 75 -19.88 -40.33 -20.13
CA ASN A 75 -20.50 -41.37 -19.33
C ASN A 75 -21.88 -41.79 -19.86
N ILE A 76 -22.72 -40.81 -20.23
CA ILE A 76 -24.06 -41.06 -20.80
C ILE A 76 -23.98 -41.65 -22.21
N THR A 77 -23.02 -41.21 -23.04
CA THR A 77 -22.89 -41.67 -24.44
C THR A 77 -22.30 -43.08 -24.55
N ALA A 78 -21.97 -43.73 -23.42
CA ALA A 78 -21.64 -45.15 -23.31
C ALA A 78 -20.56 -45.65 -24.30
N TYR A 79 -19.55 -44.82 -24.61
CA TYR A 79 -18.43 -45.25 -25.46
C TYR A 79 -17.49 -46.22 -24.71
N VAL A 80 -17.54 -46.22 -23.38
CA VAL A 80 -16.82 -47.15 -22.50
C VAL A 80 -17.83 -47.63 -21.45
N GLN A 81 -18.00 -48.95 -21.31
CA GLN A 81 -18.97 -49.60 -20.43
C GLN A 81 -19.25 -48.83 -19.12
N GLN A 82 -20.46 -48.27 -18.98
CA GLN A 82 -21.11 -47.73 -17.76
C GLN A 82 -20.22 -47.63 -16.50
N TRP A 83 -19.13 -46.86 -16.57
CA TRP A 83 -18.07 -46.92 -15.56
C TRP A 83 -18.47 -46.20 -14.26
N ASP A 84 -19.48 -45.33 -14.34
CA ASP A 84 -20.11 -44.66 -13.20
C ASP A 84 -21.64 -44.57 -13.43
N PRO A 85 -22.40 -45.65 -13.17
CA PRO A 85 -23.86 -45.66 -13.32
C PRO A 85 -24.53 -44.61 -12.42
N TYR A 86 -25.74 -44.17 -12.80
CA TYR A 86 -26.56 -43.28 -11.96
C TYR A 86 -26.69 -43.87 -10.54
N PRO A 87 -26.23 -43.19 -9.46
CA PRO A 87 -26.16 -41.75 -9.24
C PRO A 87 -24.73 -41.14 -9.20
N PHE A 88 -23.84 -41.53 -10.12
CA PHE A 88 -22.47 -40.96 -10.28
C PHE A 88 -21.65 -40.93 -8.97
N ILE A 89 -21.43 -42.09 -8.35
CA ILE A 89 -20.78 -42.21 -7.03
C ILE A 89 -19.34 -41.71 -7.07
N LEU A 90 -18.62 -41.94 -8.17
CA LEU A 90 -17.21 -41.56 -8.31
C LEU A 90 -17.06 -40.06 -8.48
N LEU A 91 -17.94 -39.45 -9.27
CA LEU A 91 -17.97 -38.00 -9.45
C LEU A 91 -18.29 -37.28 -8.13
N ASN A 92 -19.27 -37.80 -7.37
CA ASN A 92 -19.62 -37.25 -6.07
C ASN A 92 -18.45 -37.37 -5.06
N LEU A 93 -17.78 -38.52 -5.03
CA LEU A 93 -16.59 -38.71 -4.18
C LEU A 93 -15.47 -37.74 -4.56
N ALA A 94 -15.20 -37.58 -5.86
CA ALA A 94 -14.16 -36.67 -6.36
C ALA A 94 -14.47 -35.20 -6.01
N LEU A 95 -15.71 -34.75 -6.20
CA LEU A 95 -16.12 -33.40 -5.85
C LEU A 95 -16.07 -33.15 -4.33
N SER A 96 -16.47 -34.14 -3.53
CA SER A 96 -16.39 -34.07 -2.07
C SER A 96 -14.94 -33.93 -1.59
N PHE A 97 -14.03 -34.73 -2.15
CA PHE A 97 -12.59 -34.61 -1.87
C PHE A 97 -12.04 -33.26 -2.33
N GLN A 98 -12.42 -32.79 -3.53
CA GLN A 98 -11.98 -31.51 -4.05
C GLN A 98 -12.40 -30.36 -3.11
N ALA A 99 -13.65 -30.34 -2.64
CA ALA A 99 -14.15 -29.35 -1.71
C ALA A 99 -13.42 -29.40 -0.35
N ALA A 100 -13.14 -30.60 0.16
CA ALA A 100 -12.42 -30.78 1.42
C ALA A 100 -11.01 -30.18 1.39
N TYR A 101 -10.30 -30.26 0.26
CA TYR A 101 -8.98 -29.63 0.10
C TYR A 101 -9.05 -28.14 -0.26
N ALA A 102 -10.12 -27.68 -0.91
CA ALA A 102 -10.29 -26.27 -1.25
C ALA A 102 -10.33 -25.38 0.00
N ALA A 103 -11.08 -25.78 1.04
CA ALA A 103 -11.27 -24.96 2.24
C ALA A 103 -9.95 -24.61 2.99
N PRO A 104 -9.04 -25.57 3.28
CA PRO A 104 -7.73 -25.26 3.86
C PRO A 104 -6.87 -24.35 2.99
N PHE A 105 -6.86 -24.55 1.66
CA PHE A 105 -6.08 -23.69 0.77
C PHE A 105 -6.61 -22.25 0.76
N ILE A 106 -7.93 -22.08 0.73
CA ILE A 106 -8.58 -20.78 0.84
C ILE A 106 -8.22 -20.14 2.18
N MET A 107 -8.33 -20.88 3.29
CA MET A 107 -8.03 -20.39 4.63
C MET A 107 -6.55 -19.99 4.79
N MET A 108 -5.61 -20.78 4.24
CA MET A 108 -4.19 -20.45 4.26
C MET A 108 -3.89 -19.17 3.46
N SER A 109 -4.51 -19.01 2.29
CA SER A 109 -4.36 -17.79 1.49
C SER A 109 -4.98 -16.57 2.20
N GLN A 110 -6.13 -16.75 2.84
CA GLN A 110 -6.79 -15.69 3.61
C GLN A 110 -5.94 -15.27 4.82
N ASN A 111 -5.47 -16.22 5.62
CA ASN A 111 -4.63 -15.93 6.80
C ASN A 111 -3.35 -15.18 6.39
N ARG A 112 -2.76 -15.55 5.24
CA ARG A 112 -1.61 -14.83 4.69
C ARG A 112 -1.95 -13.41 4.25
N GLN A 113 -3.06 -13.22 3.54
CA GLN A 113 -3.49 -11.90 3.10
C GLN A 113 -3.78 -10.99 4.31
N GLN A 114 -4.44 -11.52 5.34
CA GLN A 114 -4.68 -10.81 6.61
C GLN A 114 -3.38 -10.41 7.32
N ASP A 115 -2.36 -11.27 7.32
CA ASP A 115 -1.05 -10.93 7.88
C ASP A 115 -0.35 -9.80 7.11
N ILE A 116 -0.46 -9.79 5.78
CA ILE A 116 0.07 -8.71 4.92
C ILE A 116 -0.68 -7.41 5.20
N ASP A 117 -2.00 -7.46 5.20
CA ASP A 117 -2.87 -6.30 5.41
C ASP A 117 -2.64 -5.71 6.82
N ARG A 118 -2.49 -6.56 7.84
CA ARG A 118 -2.15 -6.13 9.22
C ARG A 118 -0.82 -5.38 9.27
N LYS A 119 0.23 -5.92 8.63
CA LYS A 119 1.55 -5.26 8.59
C LYS A 119 1.51 -3.93 7.85
N SER A 120 0.76 -3.86 6.73
CA SER A 120 0.55 -2.61 6.01
C SER A 120 -0.15 -1.57 6.90
N ALA A 121 -1.22 -1.97 7.60
CA ALA A 121 -1.94 -1.09 8.50
C ALA A 121 -1.08 -0.61 9.68
N GLU A 122 -0.23 -1.47 10.25
CA GLU A 122 0.71 -1.09 11.31
C GLU A 122 1.74 -0.06 10.82
N HIS A 123 2.29 -0.25 9.61
CA HIS A 123 3.21 0.70 9.00
C HIS A 123 2.54 2.05 8.72
N ASP A 124 1.35 2.03 8.12
CA ASP A 124 0.56 3.23 7.85
C ASP A 124 0.24 3.99 9.15
N TYR A 125 -0.09 3.27 10.22
CA TYR A 125 -0.30 3.85 11.55
C TYR A 125 0.96 4.56 12.07
N GLN A 126 2.13 3.92 12.00
CA GLN A 126 3.39 4.54 12.44
C GLN A 126 3.74 5.79 11.63
N VAL A 127 3.53 5.76 10.31
CA VAL A 127 3.73 6.92 9.44
C VAL A 127 2.78 8.06 9.83
N ASN A 128 1.52 7.74 10.12
CA ASN A 128 0.53 8.75 10.51
C ASN A 128 0.88 9.42 11.84
N VAL A 129 1.25 8.63 12.87
CA VAL A 129 1.71 9.17 14.17
C VAL A 129 2.93 10.07 13.99
N LYS A 130 3.88 9.67 13.14
CA LYS A 130 5.06 10.51 12.85
C LYS A 130 4.66 11.81 12.15
N ALA A 131 3.73 11.76 11.20
CA ALA A 131 3.23 12.94 10.51
C ALA A 131 2.50 13.89 11.47
N GLU A 132 1.70 13.36 12.39
CA GLU A 132 1.01 14.14 13.42
C GLU A 132 2.02 14.90 14.30
N LEU A 133 3.06 14.23 14.79
CA LEU A 133 4.13 14.87 15.57
C LEU A 133 4.90 15.92 14.77
N GLU A 134 5.22 15.65 13.50
CA GLU A 134 5.87 16.63 12.63
C GLU A 134 4.99 17.88 12.42
N ILE A 135 3.68 17.71 12.29
CA ILE A 135 2.72 18.82 12.17
C ILE A 135 2.64 19.62 13.47
N GLU A 136 2.61 18.96 14.63
CA GLU A 136 2.60 19.64 15.94
C GLU A 136 3.88 20.48 16.12
N LEU A 137 5.05 19.92 15.81
CA LEU A 137 6.32 20.64 15.86
C LEU A 137 6.37 21.83 14.89
N LEU A 138 5.75 21.70 13.71
CA LEU A 138 5.62 22.80 12.77
C LEU A 138 4.73 23.92 13.33
N HIS A 139 3.61 23.59 13.98
CA HIS A 139 2.75 24.58 14.63
C HIS A 139 3.51 25.34 15.74
N GLN A 140 4.20 24.62 16.62
CA GLN A 140 5.00 25.24 17.68
C GLN A 140 6.07 26.20 17.12
N LYS A 141 6.74 25.83 16.02
CA LYS A 141 7.71 26.69 15.36
C LYS A 141 7.06 27.93 14.74
N ILE A 142 5.89 27.78 14.11
CA ILE A 142 5.15 28.90 13.53
C ILE A 142 4.71 29.87 14.62
N ASP A 143 4.18 29.36 15.74
CA ASP A 143 3.75 30.20 16.86
C ASP A 143 4.93 30.97 17.48
N ALA A 144 6.08 30.31 17.67
CA ALA A 144 7.29 30.95 18.17
C ALA A 144 7.81 32.06 17.22
N LEU A 145 7.80 31.81 15.90
CA LEU A 145 8.16 32.82 14.91
C LEU A 145 7.20 34.00 14.92
N ARG A 146 5.89 33.72 15.00
CA ARG A 146 4.84 34.73 15.05
C ARG A 146 4.97 35.61 16.30
N GLU A 147 5.24 35.03 17.46
CA GLU A 147 5.46 35.78 18.70
C GLU A 147 6.69 36.68 18.59
N ALA A 148 7.79 36.17 18.04
CA ALA A 148 9.00 36.95 17.81
C ALA A 148 8.76 38.14 16.85
N GLU A 149 8.04 37.93 15.74
CA GLU A 149 7.68 39.00 14.80
C GLU A 149 6.78 40.05 15.44
N ILE A 150 5.75 39.64 16.20
CA ILE A 150 4.85 40.57 16.91
C ILE A 150 5.63 41.43 17.91
N LEU A 151 6.57 40.83 18.66
CA LEU A 151 7.43 41.56 19.59
C LEU A 151 8.32 42.58 18.87
N GLN A 152 8.89 42.22 17.72
CA GLN A 152 9.70 43.15 16.91
C GLN A 152 8.86 44.32 16.39
N LEU A 153 7.68 44.04 15.83
CA LEU A 153 6.75 45.07 15.35
C LEU A 153 6.31 46.00 16.48
N THR A 154 5.99 45.45 17.66
CA THR A 154 5.59 46.24 18.83
C THR A 154 6.72 47.17 19.28
N LYS A 155 7.96 46.68 19.32
CA LYS A 155 9.14 47.51 19.65
C LYS A 155 9.35 48.61 18.61
N ALA A 156 9.24 48.30 17.32
CA ALA A 156 9.40 49.27 16.24
C ALA A 156 8.34 50.38 16.31
N VAL A 157 7.07 50.02 16.53
CA VAL A 157 5.97 50.98 16.70
C VAL A 157 6.21 51.89 17.91
N ASN A 158 6.59 51.32 19.06
CA ASN A 158 6.87 52.12 20.26
C ASN A 158 8.06 53.07 20.08
N ALA A 159 9.11 52.65 19.37
CA ALA A 159 10.27 53.49 19.07
C ALA A 159 9.90 54.68 18.16
N LEU A 160 9.06 54.43 17.14
CA LEU A 160 8.54 55.49 16.27
C LEU A 160 7.63 56.46 17.05
N ALA A 161 6.77 55.94 17.93
CA ALA A 161 5.90 56.77 18.77
C ALA A 161 6.70 57.68 19.72
N THR A 162 7.77 57.16 20.32
CA THR A 162 8.65 57.97 21.19
C THR A 162 9.38 59.07 20.42
N GLN A 163 9.89 58.78 19.21
CA GLN A 163 10.49 59.80 18.35
C GLN A 163 9.52 60.91 17.94
N LEU A 164 8.27 60.56 17.64
CA LEU A 164 7.22 61.53 17.31
C LEU A 164 6.85 62.41 18.51
N SER A 165 6.79 61.84 19.71
CA SER A 165 6.47 62.60 20.93
C SER A 165 7.60 63.52 21.41
N ALA A 166 8.84 63.27 20.99
CA ALA A 166 10.02 64.04 21.36
C ALA A 166 10.31 65.23 20.41
N ARG A 167 9.45 65.44 19.41
CA ARG A 167 9.60 66.47 18.37
C ARG A 167 8.46 67.48 18.45
#